data_AF-A0A955YQJ1-F1
#
_entry.id   AF-A0A955YQJ1-F1
#
_cell.length_a   1.000
_cell.length_b   1.000
_cell.length_c   1.000
_cell.angle_alpha   90.00
_cell.angle_beta   90.00
_cell.angle_gamma   90.00
#
_symmetry.space_group_name_H-M   'P 1'
#
loop_
_entity.id
_entity.type
_entity.pdbx_description
1 polymer ?
#
loop_
_entity_poly.entity_id
_entity_poly.type
_entity_poly.pdbx_seq_one_letter_code
_entity_poly.pdbx_strand_id
1 'polypeptide(L)'
;METLHAGHPVHRMPTILSAVMEWGATFPLERPRRREPSRASRIDSACGAVLNCANLDPSLFGRAANGELQYPNHPFEVVPFGWNGGSGLSYGWAVLDEHQDPSTYSCVSFAPGDEGGARWLGDSTREALENMMVGAERYWELYEKDHMPSPVTKPNWASVCAAAGLAPRLDRTDISAGARSTRVIAPHVPSGYRFEPSPDGTGVLADASAFGDAPIEIDPAWYEDDHIAVARQHLAAGRPAAALLVLKATRAESPAWAPTVEAMRDAYLALGRPFMASRANYWLAHNDAGRAQ
;
A
#
# COMPACT_ATOMS: atom_id res chain seq x y z
N MET A 1 11.08 -20.95 7.03
CA MET A 1 10.86 -20.34 5.70
C MET A 1 9.37 -20.36 5.49
N GLU A 2 8.67 -19.30 5.90
CA GLU A 2 7.22 -19.21 5.71
C GLU A 2 6.96 -18.89 4.24
N THR A 3 6.23 -19.77 3.57
CA THR A 3 5.79 -19.60 2.19
C THR A 3 4.72 -18.53 2.13
N LEU A 4 4.77 -17.67 1.11
CA LEU A 4 3.82 -16.59 0.92
C LEU A 4 2.40 -17.15 0.78
N HIS A 5 1.41 -16.41 1.25
CA HIS A 5 0.01 -16.77 1.01
C HIS A 5 -0.26 -16.73 -0.50
N ALA A 6 -0.92 -17.76 -1.05
CA ALA A 6 -1.15 -17.90 -2.48
C ALA A 6 -1.90 -16.70 -3.12
N GLY A 7 -2.67 -15.96 -2.32
CA GLY A 7 -3.36 -14.74 -2.72
C GLY A 7 -2.47 -13.49 -2.85
N HIS A 8 -1.18 -13.53 -2.48
CA HIS A 8 -0.31 -12.36 -2.55
C HIS A 8 -0.13 -11.88 -4.00
N PRO A 9 -0.23 -10.56 -4.29
CA PRO A 9 -0.04 -10.00 -5.63
C PRO A 9 1.29 -10.35 -6.31
N VAL A 10 2.27 -10.83 -5.54
CA VAL A 10 3.62 -11.10 -6.04
C VAL A 10 3.67 -12.38 -6.86
N HIS A 11 2.79 -13.34 -6.58
CA HIS A 11 2.64 -14.53 -7.41
C HIS A 11 2.13 -14.21 -8.81
N ARG A 12 1.60 -13.01 -8.99
CA ARG A 12 1.03 -12.48 -10.22
C ARG A 12 1.59 -11.09 -10.51
N MET A 13 2.89 -10.89 -10.20
CA MET A 13 3.56 -9.59 -10.35
C MET A 13 3.26 -8.96 -11.71
N PRO A 14 2.88 -7.67 -11.76
CA PRO A 14 2.76 -6.95 -13.01
C PRO A 14 4.06 -7.00 -13.81
N THR A 15 3.98 -7.28 -15.12
CA THR A 15 5.15 -7.37 -16.01
C THR A 15 6.06 -6.14 -15.92
N ILE A 16 5.46 -4.95 -15.74
CA ILE A 16 6.20 -3.69 -15.60
C ILE A 16 7.09 -3.66 -14.35
N LEU A 17 6.59 -4.16 -13.21
CA LEU A 17 7.36 -4.23 -11.99
C LEU A 17 8.43 -5.31 -12.10
N SER A 18 8.12 -6.46 -12.73
CA SER A 18 9.12 -7.47 -13.05
C SER A 18 10.25 -6.87 -13.90
N ALA A 19 9.91 -6.10 -14.94
CA ALA A 19 10.88 -5.47 -15.83
C ALA A 19 11.78 -4.47 -15.10
N VAL A 20 11.21 -3.61 -14.24
CA VAL A 20 12.01 -2.70 -13.39
C VAL A 20 12.94 -3.48 -12.45
N MET A 21 12.45 -4.58 -11.88
CA MET A 21 13.22 -5.43 -10.98
C MET A 21 14.34 -6.20 -11.68
N GLU A 22 14.07 -6.75 -12.86
CA GLU A 22 15.03 -7.42 -13.73
C GLU A 22 16.08 -6.44 -14.27
N TRP A 23 15.68 -5.23 -14.68
CA TRP A 23 16.61 -4.18 -15.08
C TRP A 23 17.57 -3.84 -13.93
N GLY A 24 17.05 -3.67 -12.72
CA GLY A 24 17.88 -3.43 -11.53
C GLY A 24 18.82 -4.59 -11.19
N ALA A 25 18.49 -5.82 -11.61
CA ALA A 25 19.31 -7.02 -11.40
C ALA A 25 20.38 -7.22 -12.50
N THR A 26 20.11 -6.76 -13.73
CA THR A 26 20.97 -6.95 -14.90
C THR A 26 21.96 -5.80 -15.13
N PHE A 27 21.80 -4.69 -14.42
CA PHE A 27 22.73 -3.55 -14.51
C PHE A 27 24.13 -3.95 -14.04
N PRO A 28 25.17 -3.82 -14.89
CA PRO A 28 26.48 -4.37 -14.60
C PRO A 28 27.09 -3.77 -13.32
N LEU A 29 27.59 -4.65 -12.46
CA LEU A 29 28.51 -4.29 -11.39
C LEU A 29 29.86 -3.95 -12.05
N GLU A 30 30.09 -2.68 -12.40
CA GLU A 30 31.47 -2.24 -12.63
C GLU A 30 32.30 -2.56 -11.38
N ARG A 31 33.45 -3.22 -11.58
CA ARG A 31 34.27 -3.80 -10.51
C ARG A 31 34.63 -2.74 -9.45
N PRO A 32 34.56 -3.09 -8.15
CA PRO A 32 34.60 -2.11 -7.08
C PRO A 32 36.00 -1.52 -6.91
N ARG A 33 36.14 -0.20 -7.09
CA ARG A 33 37.21 0.57 -6.44
C ARG A 33 36.58 1.31 -5.27
N ARG A 34 36.94 0.86 -4.05
CA ARG A 34 36.67 1.43 -2.71
C ARG A 34 35.49 2.43 -2.61
N ARG A 35 34.47 2.00 -1.84
CA ARG A 35 33.25 2.74 -1.48
C ARG A 35 32.41 3.13 -2.69
N GLU A 36 31.77 2.13 -3.31
CA GLU A 36 30.61 2.38 -4.17
C GLU A 36 29.40 1.58 -3.69
N PRO A 37 28.20 2.10 -3.95
CA PRO A 37 27.08 1.85 -3.08
C PRO A 37 26.21 0.70 -3.61
N SER A 38 25.45 0.08 -2.72
CA SER A 38 24.74 -1.19 -2.94
C SER A 38 23.72 -1.15 -4.08
N ARG A 39 23.16 -2.31 -4.47
CA ARG A 39 21.98 -2.42 -5.36
C ARG A 39 20.88 -1.43 -4.99
N ALA A 40 20.66 -1.21 -3.69
CA ALA A 40 19.75 -0.22 -3.15
C ALA A 40 20.14 1.21 -3.58
N SER A 41 21.39 1.61 -3.35
CA SER A 41 21.84 2.97 -3.67
C SER A 41 21.81 3.32 -5.16
N ARG A 42 21.83 2.34 -6.07
CA ARG A 42 21.70 2.60 -7.51
C ARG A 42 20.24 2.84 -7.94
N ILE A 43 19.30 2.15 -7.30
CA ILE A 43 17.86 2.42 -7.42
C ILE A 43 17.55 3.75 -6.73
N ASP A 44 18.07 3.98 -5.53
CA ASP A 44 18.01 5.27 -4.83
C ASP A 44 18.67 6.40 -5.66
N SER A 45 19.72 6.09 -6.43
CA SER A 45 20.33 7.11 -7.30
C SER A 45 19.42 7.42 -8.49
N ALA A 46 18.76 6.43 -9.09
CA ALA A 46 17.88 6.60 -10.25
C ALA A 46 16.55 7.27 -9.89
N CYS A 47 16.05 6.97 -8.70
CA CYS A 47 14.72 7.33 -8.23
C CYS A 47 14.76 8.32 -7.05
N GLY A 48 15.91 8.92 -6.75
CA GLY A 48 16.13 9.78 -5.58
C GLY A 48 16.35 8.98 -4.28
N ALA A 49 17.05 9.56 -3.29
CA ALA A 49 17.34 8.94 -1.99
C ALA A 49 16.09 8.52 -1.17
N VAL A 50 14.91 8.70 -1.76
CA VAL A 50 13.56 8.58 -1.24
C VAL A 50 12.79 7.45 -1.95
N LEU A 51 13.46 6.60 -2.73
CA LEU A 51 12.84 5.40 -3.31
C LEU A 51 13.63 4.14 -2.92
N ASN A 52 13.51 3.76 -1.66
CA ASN A 52 13.81 2.39 -1.27
C ASN A 52 12.76 1.48 -1.90
N CYS A 53 12.92 1.07 -3.16
CA CYS A 53 12.30 -0.17 -3.63
C CYS A 53 12.90 -1.30 -2.78
N ALA A 54 12.45 -1.41 -1.53
CA ALA A 54 13.02 -2.26 -0.52
C ALA A 54 13.06 -3.64 -1.11
N ASN A 55 14.26 -4.23 -1.10
CA ASN A 55 14.54 -5.65 -1.26
C ASN A 55 13.30 -6.46 -1.67
N LEU A 56 12.94 -6.47 -2.95
CA LEU A 56 11.99 -7.48 -3.44
C LEU A 56 12.79 -8.77 -3.60
N ASP A 57 13.26 -9.32 -2.48
CA ASP A 57 13.65 -10.71 -2.38
C ASP A 57 12.34 -11.52 -2.39
N PRO A 58 12.16 -12.47 -3.32
CA PRO A 58 11.02 -13.40 -3.30
C PRO A 58 10.79 -14.07 -1.93
N SER A 59 11.83 -14.18 -1.08
CA SER A 59 11.75 -14.71 0.29
C SER A 59 11.16 -13.75 1.33
N LEU A 60 11.04 -12.45 1.00
CA LEU A 60 10.48 -11.42 1.88
C LEU A 60 8.94 -11.34 1.82
N PHE A 61 8.31 -11.90 0.80
CA PHE A 61 6.85 -11.82 0.66
C PHE A 61 6.07 -12.84 1.55
N GLY A 62 6.79 -13.53 2.46
CA GLY A 62 6.26 -14.54 3.37
C GLY A 62 6.33 -14.15 4.85
N ARG A 63 6.90 -12.97 5.12
CA ARG A 63 6.78 -12.24 6.38
C ARG A 63 6.14 -10.89 6.03
N ALA A 64 5.56 -10.16 6.97
CA ALA A 64 5.25 -8.74 6.73
C ALA A 64 6.56 -7.93 6.69
N ALA A 65 7.35 -8.16 5.64
CA ALA A 65 8.81 -8.07 5.70
C ALA A 65 9.38 -6.72 5.31
N ASN A 66 8.56 -5.66 5.34
CA ASN A 66 9.07 -4.29 5.50
C ASN A 66 8.73 -3.72 6.88
N GLY A 67 8.15 -4.54 7.77
CA GLY A 67 7.64 -4.06 9.05
C GLY A 67 6.38 -3.20 8.89
N GLU A 68 5.70 -3.23 7.74
CA GLU A 68 4.55 -2.36 7.50
C GLU A 68 3.42 -2.63 8.49
N LEU A 69 3.19 -3.91 8.82
CA LEU A 69 2.21 -4.32 9.82
C LEU A 69 2.71 -4.14 11.26
N GLN A 70 3.92 -3.62 11.48
CA GLN A 70 4.36 -3.12 12.79
C GLN A 70 3.85 -1.70 13.04
N TYR A 71 3.38 -0.98 12.00
CA TYR A 71 2.65 0.26 12.18
C TYR A 71 1.18 -0.08 12.48
N PRO A 72 0.66 0.28 13.68
CA PRO A 72 -0.69 -0.12 14.09
C PRO A 72 -1.79 0.31 13.11
N ASN A 73 -1.62 1.46 12.47
CA ASN A 73 -2.59 2.06 11.54
C ASN A 73 -2.39 1.67 10.07
N HIS A 74 -1.44 0.79 9.72
CA HIS A 74 -1.23 0.41 8.31
C HIS A 74 -2.43 -0.37 7.77
N PRO A 75 -3.11 0.08 6.70
CA PRO A 75 -4.27 -0.63 6.16
C PRO A 75 -3.88 -2.02 5.66
N PHE A 76 -4.68 -3.04 5.97
CA PHE A 76 -4.35 -4.41 5.56
C PHE A 76 -4.39 -4.57 4.03
N GLU A 77 -5.22 -3.78 3.36
CA GLU A 77 -5.37 -3.78 1.91
C GLU A 77 -4.21 -3.11 1.17
N VAL A 78 -3.35 -2.34 1.86
CA VAL A 78 -2.14 -1.77 1.26
C VAL A 78 -1.02 -2.78 1.37
N VAL A 79 -0.69 -3.39 0.23
CA VAL A 79 0.42 -4.35 0.10
C VAL A 79 1.61 -3.62 -0.54
N PRO A 80 2.67 -3.29 0.23
CA PRO A 80 3.78 -2.50 -0.29
C PRO A 80 4.60 -3.26 -1.33
N PHE A 81 5.02 -2.56 -2.37
CA PHE A 81 6.08 -2.96 -3.31
C PHE A 81 7.27 -1.98 -3.29
N GLY A 82 7.12 -0.85 -2.61
CA GLY A 82 8.17 0.14 -2.41
C GLY A 82 8.02 0.84 -1.07
N TRP A 83 9.10 1.47 -0.64
CA TRP A 83 9.22 2.16 0.65
C TRP A 83 10.16 3.36 0.48
N ASN A 84 10.17 4.31 1.41
CA ASN A 84 11.20 5.36 1.40
C ASN A 84 11.88 5.58 2.75
N GLY A 85 11.38 4.94 3.82
CA GLY A 85 11.98 4.98 5.16
C GLY A 85 11.54 6.18 5.99
N GLY A 86 11.31 7.34 5.38
CA GLY A 86 10.85 8.55 6.07
C GLY A 86 9.39 8.44 6.51
N SER A 87 9.11 8.63 7.80
CA SER A 87 7.75 8.54 8.40
C SER A 87 6.98 7.24 8.10
N GLY A 88 7.68 6.19 7.70
CA GLY A 88 7.09 4.94 7.23
C GLY A 88 6.36 5.06 5.88
N LEU A 89 6.69 6.03 5.03
CA LEU A 89 6.05 6.18 3.72
C LEU A 89 6.38 4.98 2.82
N SER A 90 5.31 4.42 2.28
CA SER A 90 5.22 3.18 1.55
C SER A 90 4.43 3.39 0.26
N TYR A 91 4.76 2.59 -0.76
CA TYR A 91 4.06 2.54 -2.03
C TYR A 91 3.58 1.12 -2.24
N GLY A 92 2.29 0.94 -2.51
CA GLY A 92 1.70 -0.39 -2.52
C GLY A 92 0.49 -0.51 -3.43
N TRP A 93 0.10 -1.76 -3.70
CA TRP A 93 -1.19 -2.05 -4.32
C TRP A 93 -2.30 -1.90 -3.27
N ALA A 94 -3.40 -1.27 -3.65
CA ALA A 94 -4.65 -1.31 -2.90
C ALA A 94 -5.42 -2.58 -3.31
N VAL A 95 -5.16 -3.67 -2.60
CA VAL A 95 -5.81 -4.97 -2.82
C VAL A 95 -7.15 -4.95 -2.09
N LEU A 96 -8.14 -4.31 -2.69
CA LEU A 96 -9.46 -4.16 -2.06
C LEU A 96 -10.32 -5.42 -2.18
N ASP A 97 -10.04 -6.26 -3.19
CA ASP A 97 -10.59 -7.60 -3.36
C ASP A 97 -9.49 -8.50 -3.96
N GLU A 98 -9.05 -9.52 -3.22
CA GLU A 98 -7.93 -10.40 -3.61
C GLU A 98 -8.23 -11.31 -4.82
N HIS A 99 -9.50 -11.37 -5.22
CA HIS A 99 -9.96 -12.15 -6.38
C HIS A 99 -9.88 -11.36 -7.69
N GLN A 100 -9.72 -10.05 -7.63
CA GLN A 100 -9.54 -9.24 -8.83
C GLN A 100 -8.20 -9.52 -9.51
N ASP A 101 -8.12 -9.17 -10.80
CA ASP A 101 -6.87 -9.22 -11.53
C ASP A 101 -5.89 -8.18 -10.95
N PRO A 102 -4.66 -8.55 -10.56
CA PRO A 102 -3.71 -7.60 -10.01
C PRO A 102 -3.36 -6.42 -10.90
N SER A 103 -3.56 -6.54 -12.22
CA SER A 103 -3.42 -5.42 -13.16
C SER A 103 -4.48 -4.33 -12.98
N THR A 104 -5.59 -4.62 -12.28
CA THR A 104 -6.67 -3.69 -11.96
C THR A 104 -6.50 -3.00 -10.61
N TYR A 105 -5.51 -3.41 -9.81
CA TYR A 105 -5.24 -2.77 -8.52
C TYR A 105 -4.70 -1.36 -8.73
N SER A 106 -5.46 -0.37 -8.25
CA SER A 106 -4.90 0.96 -8.01
C SER A 106 -3.71 0.84 -7.08
N CYS A 107 -2.72 1.70 -7.30
CA CYS A 107 -1.57 1.82 -6.42
C CYS A 107 -1.75 3.06 -5.54
N VAL A 108 -1.16 3.02 -4.36
CA VAL A 108 -1.25 4.09 -3.37
C VAL A 108 0.11 4.42 -2.77
N SER A 109 0.23 5.66 -2.32
CA SER A 109 1.22 6.09 -1.35
C SER A 109 0.56 6.15 0.04
N PHE A 110 1.17 5.55 1.05
CA PHE A 110 0.67 5.58 2.42
C PHE A 110 1.81 5.81 3.41
N ALA A 111 1.59 6.67 4.39
CA ALA A 111 2.55 6.97 5.44
C ALA A 111 1.80 6.96 6.78
N PRO A 112 2.18 6.08 7.73
CA PRO A 112 1.60 6.00 9.06
C PRO A 112 1.58 7.32 9.83
N GLY A 113 2.60 8.17 9.62
CA GLY A 113 2.74 9.45 10.31
C GLY A 113 2.01 10.63 9.66
N ASP A 114 1.44 10.45 8.46
CA ASP A 114 0.75 11.53 7.75
C ASP A 114 -0.76 11.48 7.97
N GLU A 115 -1.40 12.64 8.02
CA GLU A 115 -2.85 12.74 8.09
C GLU A 115 -3.54 12.31 6.77
N GLY A 116 -4.69 11.65 6.90
CA GLY A 116 -5.61 11.40 5.79
C GLY A 116 -5.38 10.13 4.96
N GLY A 117 -4.67 9.14 5.52
CA GLY A 117 -4.68 7.77 5.01
C GLY A 117 -3.95 7.56 3.68
N ALA A 118 -4.30 6.46 3.01
CA ALA A 118 -3.74 6.07 1.71
C ALA A 118 -4.21 7.04 0.62
N ARG A 119 -3.27 7.50 -0.21
CA ARG A 119 -3.52 8.40 -1.33
C ARG A 119 -3.24 7.72 -2.64
N TRP A 120 -4.02 8.06 -3.65
CA TRP A 120 -3.86 7.51 -4.98
C TRP A 120 -2.45 7.77 -5.50
N LEU A 121 -1.85 6.79 -6.16
CA LEU A 121 -0.53 6.92 -6.79
C LEU A 121 -0.57 6.55 -8.27
N GLY A 122 -1.55 5.76 -8.69
CA GLY A 122 -1.76 5.38 -10.09
C GLY A 122 -2.90 4.39 -10.21
N ASP A 123 -3.61 4.40 -11.34
CA ASP A 123 -4.62 3.38 -11.66
C ASP A 123 -3.98 2.08 -12.16
N SER A 124 -2.67 2.11 -12.41
CA SER A 124 -1.86 0.95 -12.75
C SER A 124 -0.49 1.02 -12.07
N THR A 125 0.20 -0.12 -12.00
CA THR A 125 1.58 -0.16 -11.49
C THR A 125 2.54 0.67 -12.34
N ARG A 126 2.30 0.79 -13.66
CA ARG A 126 3.12 1.65 -14.52
C ARG A 126 2.97 3.11 -14.11
N GLU A 127 1.73 3.60 -14.03
CA GLU A 127 1.45 4.99 -13.66
C GLU A 127 1.99 5.29 -12.26
N ALA A 128 1.89 4.33 -11.34
CA ALA A 128 2.43 4.47 -10.00
C ALA A 128 3.94 4.71 -10.01
N LEU A 129 4.69 3.92 -10.78
CA LEU A 129 6.13 4.07 -10.94
C LEU A 129 6.49 5.41 -11.59
N GLU A 130 5.74 5.85 -12.61
CA GLU A 130 5.91 7.16 -13.23
C GLU A 130 5.68 8.29 -12.23
N ASN A 131 4.63 8.21 -11.39
CA ASN A 131 4.35 9.22 -10.37
C ASN A 131 5.34 9.16 -9.20
N MET A 132 5.90 7.99 -8.88
CA MET A 132 7.03 7.87 -7.95
C MET A 132 8.25 8.64 -8.45
N MET A 133 8.54 8.54 -9.75
CA MET A 133 9.61 9.29 -10.41
C MET A 133 9.35 10.80 -10.38
N VAL A 134 8.10 11.24 -10.61
CA VAL A 134 7.71 12.65 -10.44
C VAL A 134 7.91 13.11 -9.00
N GLY A 135 7.49 12.30 -8.02
CA GLY A 135 7.64 12.60 -6.59
C GLY A 135 9.11 12.74 -6.15
N ALA A 136 10.02 12.00 -6.79
CA ALA A 136 11.47 12.13 -6.57
C ALA A 136 11.99 13.48 -7.08
N GLU A 137 11.56 13.93 -8.26
CA GLU A 137 11.91 15.25 -8.77
C GLU A 137 11.37 16.36 -7.87
N ARG A 138 10.11 16.24 -7.41
CA ARG A 138 9.52 17.19 -6.45
C ARG A 138 10.27 17.25 -5.13
N TYR A 139 10.74 16.10 -4.63
CA TYR A 139 11.56 16.06 -3.43
C TYR A 139 12.88 16.80 -3.65
N TRP A 140 13.55 16.53 -4.77
CA TRP A 140 14.78 17.24 -5.12
C TRP A 140 14.55 18.76 -5.23
N GLU A 141 13.51 19.21 -5.93
CA GLU A 141 13.16 20.62 -6.07
C GLU A 141 12.99 21.33 -4.72
N LEU A 142 12.41 20.64 -3.74
CA LEU A 142 12.10 21.19 -2.42
C LEU A 142 13.27 21.12 -1.43
N TYR A 143 14.08 20.06 -1.47
CA TYR A 143 15.02 19.76 -0.39
C TYR A 143 16.48 19.65 -0.82
N GLU A 144 16.77 19.38 -2.10
CA GLU A 144 18.12 18.98 -2.53
C GLU A 144 18.69 19.78 -3.71
N LYS A 145 17.90 20.70 -4.29
CA LYS A 145 18.25 21.46 -5.49
C LYS A 145 19.60 22.19 -5.40
N ASP A 146 19.95 22.67 -4.22
CA ASP A 146 21.18 23.42 -3.97
C ASP A 146 22.40 22.52 -3.67
N HIS A 147 22.20 21.20 -3.58
CA HIS A 147 23.21 20.27 -3.07
C HIS A 147 23.59 19.16 -4.05
N MET A 148 22.73 18.84 -5.02
CA MET A 148 22.97 17.75 -5.96
C MET A 148 22.21 17.94 -7.28
N PRO A 149 22.65 17.32 -8.39
CA PRO A 149 21.94 17.40 -9.65
C PRO A 149 20.58 16.70 -9.57
N SER A 150 19.62 17.21 -10.36
CA SER A 150 18.27 16.65 -10.47
C SER A 150 18.30 15.17 -10.86
N PRO A 151 17.45 14.32 -10.24
CA PRO A 151 17.22 12.94 -10.64
C PRO A 151 17.03 12.75 -12.15
N VAL A 152 16.31 13.65 -12.83
CA VAL A 152 16.00 13.51 -14.27
C VAL A 152 17.22 13.64 -15.17
N THR A 153 18.28 14.27 -14.67
CA THR A 153 19.55 14.45 -15.41
C THR A 153 20.49 13.26 -15.28
N LYS A 154 20.17 12.30 -14.41
CA LYS A 154 21.05 11.16 -14.17
C LYS A 154 20.94 10.14 -15.32
N PRO A 155 22.07 9.54 -15.79
CA PRO A 155 22.07 8.60 -16.91
C PRO A 155 21.15 7.37 -16.74
N ASN A 156 20.93 6.96 -15.49
CA ASN A 156 20.07 5.84 -15.15
C ASN A 156 18.57 6.17 -15.28
N TRP A 157 18.15 7.43 -15.17
CA TRP A 157 16.74 7.83 -15.36
C TRP A 157 16.24 7.42 -16.74
N ALA A 158 16.91 7.89 -17.80
CA ALA A 158 16.55 7.56 -19.18
C ALA A 158 16.63 6.05 -19.45
N SER A 159 17.60 5.36 -18.83
CA SER A 159 17.76 3.91 -18.98
C SER A 159 16.62 3.13 -18.35
N VAL A 160 16.15 3.52 -17.16
CA VAL A 160 14.96 2.93 -16.50
C VAL A 160 13.72 3.18 -17.33
N CYS A 161 13.50 4.42 -17.78
CA CYS A 161 12.35 4.77 -18.60
C CYS A 161 12.31 3.94 -19.89
N ALA A 162 13.44 3.78 -20.57
CA ALA A 162 13.52 2.98 -21.79
C ALA A 162 13.29 1.48 -21.51
N ALA A 163 13.92 0.92 -20.48
CA ALA A 163 13.85 -0.51 -20.18
C ALA A 163 12.44 -0.95 -19.73
N ALA A 164 11.76 -0.12 -18.95
CA ALA A 164 10.41 -0.40 -18.46
C ALA A 164 9.32 0.23 -19.34
N GLY A 165 9.66 1.07 -20.33
CA GLY A 165 8.65 1.80 -21.11
C GLY A 165 7.83 2.77 -20.26
N LEU A 166 8.50 3.52 -19.38
CA LEU A 166 7.91 4.56 -18.54
C LEU A 166 8.04 5.93 -19.22
N ALA A 167 7.03 6.77 -19.07
CA ALA A 167 7.02 8.15 -19.52
C ALA A 167 6.53 9.10 -18.40
N PRO A 168 7.37 9.38 -17.37
CA PRO A 168 6.98 10.23 -16.24
C PRO A 168 6.58 11.63 -16.69
N ARG A 169 5.42 12.09 -16.22
CA ARG A 169 4.89 13.43 -16.51
C ARG A 169 5.31 14.44 -15.45
N LEU A 170 6.46 15.09 -15.67
CA LEU A 170 7.06 16.04 -14.73
C LEU A 170 6.22 17.32 -14.51
N ASP A 171 5.25 17.59 -15.39
CA ASP A 171 4.33 18.72 -15.29
C ASP A 171 3.17 18.51 -14.30
N ARG A 172 3.02 17.30 -13.73
CA ARG A 172 1.95 17.01 -12.76
C ARG A 172 2.10 17.85 -11.50
N THR A 173 1.01 18.51 -11.14
CA THR A 173 0.89 19.33 -9.93
C THR A 173 0.15 18.61 -8.81
N ASP A 174 -0.52 17.50 -9.12
CA ASP A 174 -1.28 16.72 -8.15
C ASP A 174 -0.45 15.66 -7.42
N ILE A 175 0.85 15.55 -7.76
CA ILE A 175 1.86 14.72 -7.09
C ILE A 175 2.90 15.63 -6.43
N SER A 176 3.10 15.49 -5.12
CA SER A 176 4.11 16.22 -4.35
C SER A 176 5.36 15.40 -4.06
N ALA A 177 6.30 15.98 -3.30
CA ALA A 177 7.44 15.25 -2.75
C ALA A 177 7.00 13.98 -2.01
N GLY A 178 7.78 12.89 -2.16
CA GLY A 178 7.42 11.57 -1.63
C GLY A 178 6.27 10.90 -2.39
N ALA A 179 5.96 11.37 -3.61
CA ALA A 179 4.91 10.84 -4.48
C ALA A 179 3.52 10.80 -3.83
N ARG A 180 3.25 11.72 -2.89
CA ARG A 180 1.94 11.87 -2.29
C ARG A 180 1.02 12.58 -3.27
N SER A 181 -0.15 11.99 -3.53
CA SER A 181 -1.17 12.66 -4.35
C SER A 181 -2.19 13.41 -3.50
N THR A 182 -2.74 14.48 -4.09
CA THR A 182 -3.97 15.12 -3.59
C THR A 182 -5.23 14.31 -3.86
N ARG A 183 -5.14 13.28 -4.72
CA ARG A 183 -6.27 12.43 -5.10
C ARG A 183 -6.48 11.31 -4.07
N VAL A 184 -7.75 11.03 -3.80
CA VAL A 184 -8.18 9.79 -3.16
C VAL A 184 -8.26 8.68 -4.19
N ILE A 185 -8.23 7.43 -3.74
CA ILE A 185 -8.39 6.28 -4.63
C ILE A 185 -9.79 6.26 -5.25
N ALA A 186 -9.88 5.76 -6.46
CA ALA A 186 -11.14 5.48 -7.15
C ALA A 186 -10.97 4.13 -7.88
N PRO A 187 -11.17 3.00 -7.19
CA PRO A 187 -10.91 1.69 -7.76
C PRO A 187 -11.88 1.39 -8.91
N HIS A 188 -11.50 0.49 -9.80
CA HIS A 188 -12.44 -0.11 -10.74
C HIS A 188 -13.52 -0.86 -9.96
N VAL A 189 -14.79 -0.51 -10.19
CA VAL A 189 -15.95 -1.16 -9.56
C VAL A 189 -16.64 -2.06 -10.59
N PRO A 190 -16.53 -3.40 -10.47
CA PRO A 190 -17.22 -4.33 -11.35
C PRO A 190 -18.74 -4.18 -11.29
N SER A 191 -19.44 -4.67 -12.32
CA SER A 191 -20.91 -4.75 -12.28
C SER A 191 -21.38 -5.60 -11.09
N GLY A 192 -22.37 -5.10 -10.34
CA GLY A 192 -22.88 -5.76 -9.13
C GLY A 192 -22.07 -5.49 -7.86
N TYR A 193 -20.93 -4.80 -7.97
CA TYR A 193 -20.12 -4.40 -6.83
C TYR A 193 -20.44 -2.97 -6.39
N ARG A 194 -20.06 -2.65 -5.16
CA ARG A 194 -20.13 -1.34 -4.54
C ARG A 194 -18.80 -1.01 -3.87
N PHE A 195 -18.38 0.24 -3.98
CA PHE A 195 -17.24 0.79 -3.26
C PHE A 195 -17.72 1.87 -2.30
N GLU A 196 -17.29 1.78 -1.05
CA GLU A 196 -17.51 2.81 -0.03
C GLU A 196 -16.17 3.31 0.53
N PRO A 197 -15.91 4.62 0.59
CA PRO A 197 -14.66 5.15 1.13
C PRO A 197 -14.57 4.96 2.65
N SER A 198 -13.36 4.79 3.17
CA SER A 198 -13.08 4.69 4.61
C SER A 198 -12.03 5.72 5.05
N PRO A 199 -11.95 6.06 6.34
CA PRO A 199 -11.02 7.08 6.85
C PRO A 199 -9.53 6.77 6.60
N ASP A 200 -9.17 5.49 6.49
CA ASP A 200 -7.80 5.06 6.17
C ASP A 200 -7.42 5.23 4.68
N GLY A 201 -8.33 5.76 3.86
CA GLY A 201 -8.12 6.08 2.45
C GLY A 201 -8.22 4.89 1.49
N THR A 202 -8.52 3.68 1.98
CA THR A 202 -8.59 2.46 1.14
C THR A 202 -10.02 2.01 0.80
N GLY A 203 -11.02 2.43 1.57
CA GLY A 203 -12.41 2.02 1.39
C GLY A 203 -12.66 0.53 1.51
N VAL A 204 -13.87 0.13 1.13
CA VAL A 204 -14.32 -1.26 1.03
C VAL A 204 -14.97 -1.42 -0.33
N LEU A 205 -14.40 -2.28 -1.17
CA LEU A 205 -15.00 -2.73 -2.44
C LEU A 205 -15.53 -4.15 -2.22
N ALA A 206 -16.78 -4.45 -2.50
CA ALA A 206 -17.36 -5.81 -2.41
C ALA A 206 -18.64 -5.93 -3.25
N ASP A 207 -19.23 -7.13 -3.32
CA ASP A 207 -20.59 -7.30 -3.87
C ASP A 207 -21.57 -6.37 -3.15
N ALA A 208 -22.47 -5.72 -3.88
CA ALA A 208 -23.41 -4.75 -3.32
C ALA A 208 -24.29 -5.36 -2.21
N SER A 209 -24.65 -6.64 -2.31
CA SER A 209 -25.42 -7.36 -1.29
C SER A 209 -24.69 -7.47 0.05
N ALA A 210 -23.34 -7.45 0.05
CA ALA A 210 -22.54 -7.50 1.27
C ALA A 210 -22.59 -6.20 2.10
N PHE A 211 -23.11 -5.11 1.52
CA PHE A 211 -23.39 -3.86 2.23
C PHE A 211 -24.83 -3.81 2.74
N GLY A 212 -25.77 -4.39 1.98
CA GLY A 212 -27.20 -4.21 2.15
C GLY A 212 -27.69 -2.86 1.59
N ASP A 213 -29.01 -2.65 1.64
CA ASP A 213 -29.68 -1.50 1.02
C ASP A 213 -29.69 -0.24 1.90
N ALA A 214 -29.61 -0.41 3.22
CA ALA A 214 -29.63 0.69 4.17
C ALA A 214 -28.28 1.43 4.19
N PRO A 215 -28.29 2.76 4.47
CA PRO A 215 -27.07 3.49 4.79
C PRO A 215 -26.31 2.82 5.94
N ILE A 216 -24.98 2.89 5.89
CA ILE A 216 -24.11 2.41 6.96
C ILE A 216 -23.85 3.59 7.87
N GLU A 217 -24.41 3.54 9.07
CA GLU A 217 -24.25 4.58 10.08
C GLU A 217 -22.94 4.33 10.84
N ILE A 218 -22.11 5.36 10.91
CA ILE A 218 -20.89 5.41 11.71
C ILE A 218 -21.00 6.69 12.54
N ASP A 219 -21.34 6.54 13.81
CA ASP A 219 -21.49 7.68 14.70
C ASP A 219 -20.13 8.05 15.31
N PRO A 220 -19.63 9.28 15.09
CA PRO A 220 -18.36 9.73 15.67
C PRO A 220 -18.36 9.80 17.21
N ALA A 221 -19.52 9.64 17.86
CA ALA A 221 -19.63 9.58 19.32
C ALA A 221 -19.51 8.15 19.89
N TRP A 222 -19.46 7.11 19.05
CA TRP A 222 -19.32 5.73 19.51
C TRP A 222 -17.91 5.45 20.03
N TYR A 223 -17.82 4.65 21.10
CA TYR A 223 -16.55 4.11 21.57
C TYR A 223 -16.20 2.81 20.83
N GLU A 224 -15.01 2.24 21.07
CA GLU A 224 -14.52 1.07 20.35
C GLU A 224 -15.46 -0.14 20.47
N ASP A 225 -15.99 -0.40 21.66
CA ASP A 225 -16.90 -1.53 21.91
C ASP A 225 -18.25 -1.36 21.21
N ASP A 226 -18.75 -0.13 21.09
CA ASP A 226 -20.01 0.18 20.40
C ASP A 226 -19.87 -0.10 18.89
N HIS A 227 -18.77 0.37 18.29
CA HIS A 227 -18.46 0.08 16.90
C HIS A 227 -18.34 -1.43 16.63
N ILE A 228 -17.65 -2.18 17.51
CA ILE A 228 -17.51 -3.63 17.37
C ILE A 228 -18.88 -4.32 17.50
N ALA A 229 -19.73 -3.87 18.43
CA ALA A 229 -21.08 -4.40 18.58
C ALA A 229 -21.93 -4.17 17.32
N VAL A 230 -21.89 -2.98 16.74
CA VAL A 230 -22.57 -2.66 15.47
C VAL A 230 -22.01 -3.49 14.31
N ALA A 231 -20.69 -3.61 14.19
CA ALA A 231 -20.07 -4.44 13.17
C ALA A 231 -20.50 -5.91 13.27
N ARG A 232 -20.61 -6.46 14.48
CA ARG A 232 -21.13 -7.82 14.72
C ARG A 232 -22.59 -7.97 14.31
N GLN A 233 -23.43 -6.96 14.50
CA GLN A 233 -24.81 -6.98 14.01
C GLN A 233 -24.86 -7.00 12.48
N HIS A 234 -24.01 -6.23 11.81
CA HIS A 234 -23.87 -6.29 10.35
C HIS A 234 -23.41 -7.67 9.87
N LEU A 235 -22.41 -8.28 10.51
CA LEU A 235 -21.97 -9.64 10.17
C LEU A 235 -23.08 -10.67 10.35
N ALA A 236 -23.80 -10.64 11.47
CA ALA A 236 -24.92 -11.54 11.74
C ALA A 236 -26.05 -11.39 10.72
N ALA A 237 -26.23 -10.20 10.17
CA ALA A 237 -27.20 -9.90 9.12
C ALA A 237 -26.70 -10.24 7.70
N GLY A 238 -25.54 -10.88 7.54
CA GLY A 238 -24.98 -11.21 6.23
C GLY A 238 -24.43 -10.00 5.46
N ARG A 239 -24.08 -8.91 6.18
CA ARG A 239 -23.55 -7.66 5.60
C ARG A 239 -22.07 -7.44 5.97
N PRO A 240 -21.15 -8.32 5.56
CA PRO A 240 -19.76 -8.27 6.03
C PRO A 240 -18.97 -7.06 5.48
N ALA A 241 -19.35 -6.48 4.34
CA ALA A 241 -18.72 -5.27 3.83
C ALA A 241 -19.10 -4.04 4.68
N ALA A 242 -20.36 -3.96 5.11
CA ALA A 242 -20.81 -2.93 6.04
C ALA A 242 -20.10 -3.04 7.40
N ALA A 243 -19.96 -4.26 7.92
CA ALA A 243 -19.21 -4.50 9.15
C ALA A 243 -17.75 -4.04 9.03
N LEU A 244 -17.07 -4.39 7.93
CA LEU A 244 -15.70 -3.96 7.69
C LEU A 244 -15.59 -2.44 7.62
N LEU A 245 -16.55 -1.75 7.00
CA LEU A 245 -16.54 -0.29 6.90
C LEU A 245 -16.59 0.38 8.29
N VAL A 246 -17.47 -0.09 9.18
CA VAL A 246 -17.55 0.37 10.58
C VAL A 246 -16.23 0.15 11.31
N LEU A 247 -15.64 -1.05 11.18
CA LEU A 247 -14.38 -1.39 11.85
C LEU A 247 -13.19 -0.58 11.35
N LYS A 248 -13.18 -0.18 10.08
CA LYS A 248 -12.14 0.70 9.52
C LYS A 248 -12.20 2.12 10.08
N ALA A 249 -13.39 2.60 10.44
CA ALA A 249 -13.53 3.87 11.17
C ALA A 249 -12.94 3.76 12.58
N THR A 250 -13.30 2.71 13.33
CA THR A 250 -12.74 2.46 14.67
C THR A 250 -11.22 2.29 14.63
N ARG A 251 -10.69 1.59 13.63
CA ARG A 251 -9.25 1.39 13.49
C ARG A 251 -8.50 2.68 13.18
N ALA A 252 -9.14 3.66 12.53
CA ALA A 252 -8.51 4.96 12.29
C ALA A 252 -8.34 5.75 13.60
N GLU A 253 -9.28 5.60 14.54
CA GLU A 253 -9.25 6.27 15.85
C GLU A 253 -8.38 5.53 16.87
N SER A 254 -8.51 4.20 16.92
CA SER A 254 -7.83 3.32 17.88
C SER A 254 -7.04 2.23 17.17
N PRO A 255 -5.94 2.58 16.45
CA PRO A 255 -5.24 1.68 15.54
C PRO A 255 -4.53 0.49 16.22
N ALA A 256 -4.25 0.58 17.52
CA ALA A 256 -3.63 -0.48 18.31
C ALA A 256 -4.65 -1.40 19.01
N TRP A 257 -5.96 -1.17 18.84
CA TRP A 257 -6.98 -1.94 19.55
C TRP A 257 -7.20 -3.32 18.91
N ALA A 258 -6.62 -4.36 19.51
CA ALA A 258 -6.67 -5.73 18.98
C ALA A 258 -8.10 -6.27 18.73
N PRO A 259 -9.12 -6.04 19.59
CA PRO A 259 -10.48 -6.50 19.33
C PRO A 259 -11.07 -5.99 18.01
N THR A 260 -10.71 -4.78 17.57
CA THR A 260 -11.10 -4.28 16.25
C THR A 260 -10.46 -5.12 15.14
N VAL A 261 -9.18 -5.47 15.27
CA VAL A 261 -8.46 -6.29 14.29
C VAL A 261 -8.99 -7.73 14.24
N GLU A 262 -9.38 -8.31 15.38
CA GLU A 262 -10.06 -9.60 15.44
C GLU A 262 -11.39 -9.56 14.68
N ALA A 263 -12.20 -8.53 14.90
CA ALA A 263 -13.46 -8.36 14.19
C ALA A 263 -13.24 -8.10 12.68
N MET A 264 -12.18 -7.37 12.30
CA MET A 264 -11.82 -7.16 10.89
C MET A 264 -11.42 -8.47 10.22
N ARG A 265 -10.63 -9.32 10.90
CA ARG A 265 -10.29 -10.67 10.42
C ARG A 265 -11.55 -11.46 10.11
N ASP A 266 -12.53 -11.46 11.01
CA ASP A 266 -13.78 -12.19 10.84
C ASP A 266 -14.60 -11.63 9.67
N ALA A 267 -14.63 -10.31 9.48
CA ALA A 267 -15.25 -9.67 8.32
C ALA A 267 -14.54 -10.04 7.00
N TYR A 268 -13.21 -10.08 6.96
CA TYR A 268 -12.46 -10.54 5.79
C TYR A 268 -12.78 -11.99 5.45
N LEU A 269 -12.84 -12.88 6.44
CA LEU A 269 -13.21 -14.28 6.22
C LEU A 269 -14.64 -14.40 5.67
N ALA A 270 -15.59 -13.62 6.21
CA ALA A 270 -16.97 -13.58 5.71
C ALA A 270 -17.08 -13.03 4.28
N LEU A 271 -16.17 -12.14 3.88
CA LEU A 271 -16.02 -11.66 2.49
C LEU A 271 -15.28 -12.65 1.58
N GLY A 272 -14.84 -13.80 2.10
CA GLY A 272 -14.04 -14.77 1.35
C GLY A 272 -12.64 -14.24 1.02
N ARG A 273 -12.03 -13.45 1.91
CA ARG A 273 -10.70 -12.82 1.74
C ARG A 273 -9.65 -13.39 2.69
N PRO A 274 -9.25 -14.66 2.54
CA PRO A 274 -8.27 -15.30 3.42
C PRO A 274 -6.89 -14.62 3.40
N PHE A 275 -6.47 -13.99 2.28
CA PHE A 275 -5.20 -13.26 2.27
C PHE A 275 -5.26 -12.04 3.20
N MET A 276 -6.34 -11.26 3.18
CA MET A 276 -6.53 -10.15 4.11
C MET A 276 -6.65 -10.60 5.57
N ALA A 277 -7.40 -11.68 5.81
CA ALA A 277 -7.49 -12.28 7.14
C ALA A 277 -6.11 -12.75 7.66
N SER A 278 -5.24 -13.27 6.79
CA SER A 278 -3.88 -13.68 7.15
C SER A 278 -3.01 -12.48 7.58
N ARG A 279 -3.19 -11.31 6.94
CA ARG A 279 -2.50 -10.07 7.32
C ARG A 279 -2.97 -9.56 8.68
N ALA A 280 -4.27 -9.63 8.97
CA ALA A 280 -4.80 -9.33 10.30
C ALA A 280 -4.25 -10.28 11.38
N ASN A 281 -4.19 -11.59 11.09
CA ASN A 281 -3.59 -12.58 12.00
C ASN A 281 -2.11 -12.29 12.27
N TYR A 282 -1.36 -11.95 11.22
CA TYR A 282 0.04 -11.56 11.38
C TYR A 282 0.16 -10.36 12.31
N TRP A 283 -0.68 -9.34 12.10
CA TRP A 283 -0.69 -8.14 12.95
C TRP A 283 -0.97 -8.49 14.41
N LEU A 284 -2.00 -9.31 14.68
CA LEU A 284 -2.36 -9.74 16.04
C LEU A 284 -1.19 -10.45 16.74
N ALA A 285 -0.53 -11.38 16.03
CA ALA A 285 0.59 -12.14 16.59
C ALA A 285 1.81 -11.27 16.98
N HIS A 286 1.96 -10.09 16.36
CA HIS A 286 3.14 -9.23 16.55
C HIS A 286 2.87 -7.95 17.34
N ASN A 287 1.61 -7.49 17.40
CA ASN A 287 1.23 -6.25 18.08
C ASN A 287 0.42 -6.47 19.36
N ASP A 288 -0.24 -7.63 19.54
CA ASP A 288 -1.01 -7.93 20.77
C ASP A 288 -0.15 -8.56 21.89
N ALA A 289 1.10 -8.90 21.60
CA ALA A 289 2.05 -9.50 22.55
C ALA A 289 2.40 -8.62 23.77
N GLY A 290 1.90 -7.38 23.84
CA GLY A 290 2.02 -6.48 24.98
C GLY A 290 1.09 -6.77 26.16
N ARG A 291 0.18 -7.75 26.08
CA ARG A 291 -0.77 -8.10 27.18
C ARG A 291 -0.38 -9.31 28.03
N ALA A 292 0.80 -9.91 27.80
CA ALA A 292 1.32 -11.00 28.63
C ALA A 292 2.44 -10.54 29.59
N GLN A 293 2.25 -9.40 30.27
CA GLN A 293 2.99 -9.03 31.48
C GLN A 293 2.05 -8.32 32.47
#